data_AF-I6ZV84-F1
#
_entry.id   AF-I6ZV84-F1
#
_cell.length_a   1.000
_cell.length_b   1.000
_cell.length_c   1.000
_cell.angle_alpha   90.00
_cell.angle_beta   90.00
_cell.angle_gamma   90.00
#
_symmetry.space_group_name_H-M   'P 1'
#
loop_
_entity.id
_entity.type
_entity.pdbx_description
1 polymer ?
#
loop_
_entity_poly.entity_id
_entity_poly.type
_entity_poly.pdbx_seq_one_letter_code
_entity_poly.pdbx_strand_id
1 'polypeptide(L)'
;MIKSILLGLSQKDYGKLSKTIAESFGLSQSSISRKFIEESSKELEAYEKRDLSNYDFTALLIDGKYLSREQIVIAMGITIAGDKLLLGFIQSTTENSRAVKGLLKDLLDRNFKFEEGLLCVLDGSKGLSKAVKETFGKYCLIQRCNWHKRENVVS
;
A
#
# COMPACT_ATOMS: atom_id res chain seq x y z
N MET A 1 22.94 -6.42 2.60
CA MET A 1 22.41 -7.34 1.57
C MET A 1 20.97 -6.98 1.21
N ILE A 2 19.98 -7.19 2.09
CA ILE A 2 18.54 -6.89 1.82
C ILE A 2 18.26 -5.43 1.47
N LYS A 3 18.95 -4.48 2.14
CA LYS A 3 18.90 -3.04 1.84
C LYS A 3 19.08 -2.72 0.35
N SER A 4 19.95 -3.45 -0.34
CA SER A 4 20.26 -3.20 -1.75
C SER A 4 19.16 -3.70 -2.70
N ILE A 5 18.39 -4.73 -2.30
CA ILE A 5 17.18 -5.17 -3.02
C ILE A 5 16.05 -4.15 -2.81
N LEU A 6 15.88 -3.68 -1.57
CA LEU A 6 14.89 -2.62 -1.24
C LEU A 6 15.17 -1.29 -1.96
N LEU A 7 16.43 -1.02 -2.30
CA LEU A 7 16.84 0.16 -3.08
C LEU A 7 16.64 -0.01 -4.60
N GLY A 8 15.98 -1.08 -5.06
CA GLY A 8 15.54 -1.23 -6.44
C GLY A 8 16.52 -1.91 -7.39
N LEU A 9 17.57 -2.58 -6.88
CA LEU A 9 18.43 -3.40 -7.74
C LEU A 9 17.68 -4.69 -8.16
N SER A 10 17.58 -4.89 -9.47
CA SER A 10 16.99 -6.11 -10.02
C SER A 10 17.77 -7.34 -9.56
N GLN A 11 17.10 -8.48 -9.32
CA GLN A 11 17.78 -9.73 -8.89
C GLN A 11 18.85 -10.19 -9.90
N LYS A 12 18.67 -9.84 -11.19
CA LYS A 12 19.62 -10.14 -12.27
C LYS A 12 20.88 -9.26 -12.20
N ASP A 13 20.73 -7.99 -11.87
CA ASP A 13 21.87 -7.07 -11.68
C ASP A 13 22.51 -7.24 -10.30
N TYR A 14 21.75 -7.76 -9.33
CA TYR A 14 22.26 -8.19 -8.04
C TYR A 14 23.31 -9.28 -8.20
N GLY A 15 23.18 -10.18 -9.19
CA GLY A 15 24.18 -11.22 -9.50
C GLY A 15 25.55 -10.67 -9.87
N LYS A 16 25.60 -9.45 -10.42
CA LYS A 16 26.85 -8.78 -10.79
C LYS A 16 27.52 -8.14 -9.58
N LEU A 17 26.75 -7.58 -8.64
CA LEU A 17 27.25 -7.05 -7.36
C LEU A 17 27.51 -8.15 -6.31
N SER A 18 26.74 -9.23 -6.36
CA SER A 18 26.83 -10.35 -5.44
C SER A 18 27.93 -11.31 -5.81
N LYS A 19 28.49 -11.33 -7.02
CA LYS A 19 29.69 -12.16 -7.27
C LYS A 19 30.81 -11.75 -6.33
N THR A 20 31.09 -10.44 -6.22
CA THR A 20 32.15 -9.91 -5.35
C THR A 20 31.89 -10.13 -3.84
N ILE A 21 30.63 -10.05 -3.39
CA ILE A 21 30.28 -10.20 -1.95
C ILE A 21 29.95 -11.66 -1.58
N ALA A 22 29.30 -12.40 -2.46
CA ALA A 22 28.84 -13.75 -2.19
C ALA A 22 29.93 -14.80 -2.44
N GLU A 23 30.94 -14.53 -3.29
CA GLU A 23 32.18 -15.31 -3.33
C GLU A 23 32.99 -15.14 -2.03
N SER A 24 32.93 -13.96 -1.37
CA SER A 24 33.60 -13.70 -0.08
C SER A 24 32.92 -14.37 1.12
N PHE A 25 31.65 -14.78 1.01
CA PHE A 25 30.86 -15.39 2.09
C PHE A 25 30.25 -16.77 1.74
N GLY A 26 30.51 -17.31 0.54
CA GLY A 26 30.01 -18.63 0.10
C GLY A 26 28.49 -18.73 -0.12
N LEU A 27 27.79 -17.62 -0.37
CA LEU A 27 26.33 -17.60 -0.51
C LEU A 27 25.89 -17.66 -1.98
N SER A 28 24.92 -18.50 -2.31
CA SER A 28 24.34 -18.55 -3.66
C SER A 28 23.22 -17.53 -3.86
N GLN A 29 22.93 -17.14 -5.11
CA GLN A 29 21.79 -16.25 -5.42
C GLN A 29 20.45 -16.83 -4.93
N SER A 30 20.26 -18.14 -5.06
CA SER A 30 19.01 -18.81 -4.63
C SER A 30 18.87 -18.79 -3.10
N SER A 31 19.97 -18.91 -2.36
CA SER A 31 19.99 -18.75 -0.89
C SER A 31 19.59 -17.33 -0.47
N ILE A 32 20.08 -16.31 -1.17
CA ILE A 32 19.76 -14.90 -0.91
C ILE A 32 18.28 -14.61 -1.21
N SER A 33 17.79 -15.07 -2.36
CA SER A 33 16.38 -14.90 -2.76
C SER A 33 15.43 -15.55 -1.76
N ARG A 34 15.72 -16.79 -1.34
CA ARG A 34 14.92 -17.50 -0.33
C ARG A 34 14.89 -16.75 1.00
N LYS A 35 16.04 -16.27 1.47
CA LYS A 35 16.13 -15.51 2.71
C LYS A 35 15.38 -14.18 2.63
N PHE A 36 15.47 -13.48 1.50
CA PHE A 36 14.71 -12.26 1.27
C PHE A 36 13.21 -12.52 1.33
N ILE A 37 12.71 -13.53 0.59
CA ILE A 37 11.28 -13.90 0.60
C ILE A 37 10.82 -14.24 2.01
N GLU A 38 11.58 -15.05 2.74
CA GLU A 38 11.22 -15.45 4.10
C GLU A 38 11.11 -14.26 5.04
N GLU A 39 12.13 -13.39 5.09
CA GLU A 39 12.14 -12.23 5.96
C GLU A 39 11.09 -11.19 5.54
N SER A 40 10.95 -10.90 4.23
CA SER A 40 9.95 -9.96 3.74
C SER A 40 8.52 -10.45 3.98
N SER A 41 8.27 -11.76 3.90
CA SER A 41 6.94 -12.31 4.15
C SER A 41 6.55 -12.18 5.62
N LYS A 42 7.50 -12.42 6.54
CA LYS A 42 7.27 -12.23 7.98
C LYS A 42 6.99 -10.77 8.32
N GLU A 43 7.78 -9.84 7.79
CA GLU A 43 7.57 -8.41 7.99
C GLU A 43 6.26 -7.93 7.36
N LEU A 44 5.92 -8.43 6.17
CA LEU A 44 4.64 -8.13 5.52
C LEU A 44 3.46 -8.64 6.35
N GLU A 45 3.53 -9.87 6.86
CA GLU A 45 2.50 -10.44 7.71
C GLU A 45 2.32 -9.63 9.01
N ALA A 46 3.43 -9.22 9.65
CA ALA A 46 3.37 -8.37 10.84
C ALA A 46 2.78 -6.98 10.51
N TYR A 47 3.18 -6.39 9.39
CA TYR A 47 2.63 -5.13 8.89
C TYR A 47 1.13 -5.23 8.59
N GLU A 48 0.71 -6.31 7.93
CA GLU A 48 -0.68 -6.54 7.56
C GLU A 48 -1.53 -6.87 8.77
N LYS A 49 -1.00 -7.46 9.84
CA LYS A 49 -1.77 -7.81 11.06
C LYS A 49 -1.73 -6.78 12.18
N ARG A 50 -0.93 -5.72 12.05
CA ARG A 50 -0.76 -4.76 13.14
C ARG A 50 -2.08 -4.09 13.51
N ASP A 51 -2.22 -3.78 14.79
CA ASP A 51 -3.35 -3.04 15.31
C ASP A 51 -3.28 -1.55 14.93
N LEU A 52 -4.40 -1.01 14.46
CA LEU A 52 -4.56 0.40 14.09
C LEU A 52 -5.28 1.22 15.17
N SER A 53 -5.72 0.59 16.27
CA SER A 53 -6.48 1.26 17.34
C SER A 53 -5.72 2.41 18.05
N ASN A 54 -4.39 2.35 18.03
CA ASN A 54 -3.51 3.34 18.65
C ASN A 54 -3.28 4.60 17.79
N TYR A 55 -3.91 4.69 16.62
CA TYR A 55 -3.79 5.83 15.73
C TYR A 55 -5.14 6.54 15.58
N ASP A 56 -5.09 7.86 15.67
CA ASP A 56 -6.24 8.71 15.35
C ASP A 56 -6.01 9.34 13.98
N PHE A 57 -6.83 8.94 13.00
CA PHE A 57 -6.72 9.37 11.62
C PHE A 57 -7.72 10.47 11.29
N THR A 58 -7.24 11.52 10.62
CA THR A 58 -8.10 12.60 10.09
C THR A 58 -8.45 12.39 8.62
N ALA A 59 -7.59 11.69 7.88
CA ALA A 59 -7.81 11.43 6.46
C ALA A 59 -7.34 10.04 6.02
N LEU A 60 -7.99 9.54 4.98
CA LEU A 60 -7.64 8.32 4.27
C LEU A 60 -7.49 8.63 2.78
N LEU A 61 -6.28 8.46 2.26
CA LEU A 61 -5.98 8.56 0.83
C LEU A 61 -6.03 7.15 0.23
N ILE A 62 -6.76 7.01 -0.87
CA ILE A 62 -6.78 5.76 -1.64
C ILE A 62 -6.42 6.09 -3.07
N ASP A 63 -5.35 5.44 -3.56
CA ASP A 63 -4.86 5.63 -4.92
C ASP A 63 -4.60 4.30 -5.60
N GLY A 64 -4.87 4.24 -6.90
CA GLY A 64 -4.59 3.09 -7.74
C GLY A 64 -3.48 3.43 -8.74
N LYS A 65 -2.34 2.76 -8.66
CA LYS A 65 -1.24 2.90 -9.62
C LYS A 65 -1.11 1.66 -10.47
N TYR A 66 -0.90 1.85 -11.77
CA TYR A 66 -0.63 0.77 -12.69
C TYR A 66 0.85 0.37 -12.61
N LEU A 67 1.10 -0.92 -12.39
CA LEU A 67 2.40 -1.53 -12.52
C LEU A 67 2.31 -2.60 -13.62
N SER A 68 2.88 -2.30 -14.79
CA SER A 68 2.70 -3.13 -16.00
C SER A 68 1.20 -3.29 -16.34
N ARG A 69 0.67 -4.52 -16.33
CA ARG A 69 -0.73 -4.85 -16.64
C ARG A 69 -1.63 -4.95 -15.41
N GLU A 70 -1.09 -4.68 -14.23
CA GLU A 70 -1.79 -4.85 -12.96
C GLU A 70 -1.96 -3.51 -12.27
N GLN A 71 -2.98 -3.41 -11.42
CA GLN A 71 -3.24 -2.22 -10.63
C GLN A 71 -2.92 -2.52 -9.16
N ILE A 72 -2.05 -1.72 -8.56
CA ILE A 72 -1.84 -1.72 -7.11
C ILE A 72 -2.68 -0.60 -6.52
N VAL A 73 -3.58 -0.94 -5.61
CA VAL A 73 -4.35 0.03 -4.83
C VAL A 73 -3.74 0.14 -3.46
N ILE A 74 -3.47 1.37 -3.03
CA ILE A 74 -2.82 1.68 -1.76
C ILE A 74 -3.77 2.50 -0.90
N ALA A 75 -3.91 2.11 0.37
CA ALA A 75 -4.57 2.90 1.40
C ALA A 75 -3.51 3.54 2.31
N MET A 76 -3.61 4.86 2.51
CA MET A 76 -2.69 5.64 3.34
C MET A 76 -3.48 6.56 4.27
N GLY A 77 -3.25 6.42 5.57
CA GLY A 77 -3.84 7.27 6.60
C GLY A 77 -2.98 8.50 6.86
N ILE A 78 -3.65 9.59 7.22
CA ILE A 78 -3.02 10.78 7.79
C ILE A 78 -3.47 10.87 9.24
N THR A 79 -2.51 10.81 10.17
CA THR A 79 -2.80 10.92 11.61
C THR A 79 -3.19 12.36 11.97
N ILE A 80 -3.77 12.57 13.14
CA ILE A 80 -4.04 13.91 13.67
C ILE A 80 -2.76 14.75 13.84
N ALA A 81 -1.60 14.11 14.02
CA ALA A 81 -0.29 14.76 14.05
C ALA A 81 0.24 15.14 12.65
N GLY A 82 -0.42 14.69 11.58
CA GLY A 82 -0.02 14.94 10.20
C GLY A 82 0.91 13.86 9.60
N ASP A 83 1.15 12.76 10.31
CA ASP A 83 2.00 11.68 9.83
C ASP A 83 1.30 10.87 8.75
N LYS A 84 2.05 10.49 7.71
CA LYS A 84 1.57 9.64 6.62
C LYS A 84 1.92 8.20 6.91
N LEU A 85 0.91 7.36 7.07
CA LEU A 85 1.08 5.93 7.32
C LEU A 85 0.45 5.15 6.18
N LEU A 86 1.24 4.36 5.46
CA LEU A 86 0.68 3.31 4.60
C LEU A 86 -0.07 2.34 5.52
N LEU A 87 -1.32 2.01 5.18
CA LEU A 87 -2.18 1.14 6.01
C LEU A 87 -2.31 -0.26 5.41
N GLY A 88 -2.28 -0.35 4.08
CA GLY A 88 -2.41 -1.60 3.35
C GLY A 88 -2.40 -1.34 1.86
N PHE A 89 -2.24 -2.40 1.09
CA PHE A 89 -2.33 -2.35 -0.36
C PHE A 89 -2.88 -3.67 -0.88
N ILE A 90 -3.43 -3.64 -2.08
CA ILE A 90 -3.91 -4.84 -2.77
C ILE A 90 -3.49 -4.76 -4.23
N GLN A 91 -3.23 -5.93 -4.81
CA GLN A 91 -3.10 -6.10 -6.24
C GLN A 91 -4.47 -6.45 -6.80
N SER A 92 -4.93 -5.69 -7.78
CA SER A 92 -6.21 -5.87 -8.45
C SER A 92 -6.03 -5.88 -9.97
N THR A 93 -6.88 -6.63 -10.64
CA THR A 93 -7.14 -6.42 -12.08
C THR A 93 -8.18 -5.30 -12.24
N THR A 94 -8.33 -4.81 -13.46
CA THR A 94 -9.19 -3.64 -13.78
C THR A 94 -10.67 -3.95 -13.58
N GLU A 95 -11.18 -3.84 -12.34
CA GLU A 95 -12.54 -3.43 -11.94
C GLU A 95 -12.72 -3.58 -10.41
N ASN A 96 -12.62 -2.43 -9.73
CA ASN A 96 -11.88 -2.31 -8.47
C ASN A 96 -12.77 -2.38 -7.19
N SER A 97 -14.09 -2.50 -7.30
CA SER A 97 -14.98 -2.27 -6.13
C SER A 97 -14.90 -3.38 -5.07
N ARG A 98 -14.84 -4.65 -5.46
CA ARG A 98 -14.78 -5.78 -4.51
C ARG A 98 -13.42 -5.86 -3.82
N ALA A 99 -12.35 -5.68 -4.59
CA ALA A 99 -10.98 -5.70 -4.09
C ALA A 99 -10.78 -4.57 -3.07
N VAL A 100 -11.18 -3.34 -3.40
CA VAL A 100 -11.10 -2.19 -2.48
C VAL A 100 -11.94 -2.39 -1.23
N LYS A 101 -13.16 -2.95 -1.35
CA LYS A 101 -13.95 -3.29 -0.16
C LYS A 101 -13.23 -4.29 0.75
N GLY A 102 -12.52 -5.26 0.17
CA GLY A 102 -11.67 -6.17 0.92
C GLY A 102 -10.59 -5.45 1.70
N LEU A 103 -9.84 -4.55 1.03
CA LEU A 103 -8.82 -3.71 1.68
C LEU A 103 -9.41 -2.85 2.79
N LEU A 104 -10.56 -2.20 2.55
CA LEU A 104 -11.19 -1.36 3.55
C LEU A 104 -11.71 -2.16 4.75
N LYS A 105 -12.30 -3.34 4.49
CA LYS A 105 -12.72 -4.25 5.56
C LYS A 105 -11.53 -4.70 6.40
N ASP A 106 -10.41 -5.04 5.76
CA ASP A 106 -9.17 -5.39 6.46
C ASP A 106 -8.66 -4.25 7.35
N LEU A 107 -8.84 -2.97 6.98
CA LEU A 107 -8.53 -1.86 7.89
C LEU A 107 -9.43 -1.90 9.15
N LEU A 108 -10.73 -2.17 8.95
CA LEU A 108 -11.70 -2.23 10.06
C LEU A 108 -11.44 -3.43 10.98
N ASP A 109 -11.12 -4.59 10.41
CA ASP A 109 -10.76 -5.80 11.15
C ASP A 109 -9.49 -5.59 12.01
N ARG A 110 -8.70 -4.55 11.69
CA ARG A 110 -7.51 -4.09 12.45
C ARG A 110 -7.77 -2.85 13.31
N ASN A 111 -9.04 -2.60 13.66
CA ASN A 111 -9.48 -1.52 14.54
C ASN A 111 -9.19 -0.10 14.03
N PHE A 112 -9.25 0.12 12.71
CA PHE A 112 -9.21 1.46 12.14
C PHE A 112 -10.42 2.29 12.60
N LYS A 113 -10.17 3.35 13.37
CA LYS A 113 -11.20 4.28 13.88
C LYS A 113 -11.55 5.33 12.84
N PHE A 114 -12.84 5.58 12.63
CA PHE A 114 -13.32 6.55 11.62
C PHE A 114 -14.60 7.28 12.01
N GLU A 115 -15.26 6.85 13.09
CA GLU A 115 -16.58 7.32 13.48
C GLU A 115 -16.62 8.78 13.97
N GLU A 116 -15.46 9.35 14.30
CA GLU A 116 -15.32 10.79 14.63
C GLU A 116 -15.26 11.69 13.38
N GLY A 117 -15.25 11.10 12.19
CA GLY A 117 -15.18 11.81 10.92
C GLY A 117 -13.88 11.53 10.19
N LEU A 118 -13.98 11.23 8.89
CA LEU A 118 -12.84 10.88 8.05
C LEU A 118 -12.90 11.58 6.69
N LEU A 119 -11.85 12.30 6.34
CA LEU A 119 -11.69 12.83 4.98
C LEU A 119 -11.12 11.74 4.06
N CYS A 120 -11.91 11.25 3.13
CA CYS A 120 -11.48 10.28 2.12
C CYS A 120 -11.07 10.98 0.83
N VAL A 121 -9.78 10.92 0.46
CA VAL A 121 -9.26 11.57 -0.74
C VAL A 121 -9.01 10.51 -1.83
N LEU A 122 -9.75 10.63 -2.95
CA LEU A 122 -9.78 9.63 -4.03
C LEU A 122 -9.47 10.26 -5.40
N ASP A 123 -9.00 9.48 -6.37
CA ASP A 123 -8.75 9.91 -7.76
C ASP A 123 -10.00 10.37 -8.54
N GLY A 124 -11.20 10.02 -8.06
CA GLY A 124 -12.50 10.27 -8.68
C GLY A 124 -13.14 9.03 -9.31
N SER A 125 -12.58 7.84 -9.09
CA SER A 125 -13.19 6.57 -9.47
C SER A 125 -14.55 6.38 -8.82
N LYS A 126 -15.57 6.09 -9.64
CA LYS A 126 -16.93 5.77 -9.17
C LYS A 126 -16.94 4.53 -8.29
N GLY A 127 -16.12 3.53 -8.62
CA GLY A 127 -15.99 2.29 -7.85
C GLY A 127 -15.40 2.53 -6.46
N LEU A 128 -14.32 3.32 -6.37
CA LEU A 128 -13.72 3.72 -5.09
C LEU A 128 -14.70 4.54 -4.25
N SER A 129 -15.33 5.54 -4.88
CA SER A 129 -16.30 6.40 -4.19
C SER A 129 -17.47 5.59 -3.61
N LYS A 130 -17.95 4.58 -4.35
CA LYS A 130 -19.00 3.66 -3.87
C LYS A 130 -18.51 2.81 -2.70
N ALA A 131 -17.34 2.17 -2.83
CA ALA A 131 -16.78 1.33 -1.78
C ALA A 131 -16.58 2.11 -0.46
N VAL A 132 -15.99 3.30 -0.54
CA VAL A 132 -15.77 4.18 0.62
C VAL A 132 -17.08 4.58 1.29
N LYS A 133 -18.10 4.99 0.51
CA LYS A 133 -19.42 5.34 1.06
C LYS A 133 -20.11 4.15 1.73
N GLU A 134 -20.01 2.97 1.12
CA GLU A 134 -20.63 1.76 1.68
C GLU A 134 -19.90 1.26 2.94
N THR A 135 -18.58 1.47 3.05
CA THR A 135 -17.81 1.10 4.24
C THR A 135 -17.98 2.10 5.39
N PHE A 136 -17.77 3.39 5.13
CA PHE A 136 -17.68 4.40 6.20
C PHE A 136 -18.98 5.20 6.39
N GLY A 137 -19.95 5.06 5.48
CA GLY A 137 -21.27 5.66 5.61
C GLY A 137 -21.22 7.18 5.81
N LYS A 138 -22.01 7.66 6.78
CA LYS A 138 -22.13 9.09 7.11
C LYS A 138 -20.87 9.71 7.73
N TYR A 139 -19.91 8.89 8.17
CA TYR A 139 -18.71 9.36 8.84
C TYR A 139 -17.63 9.82 7.86
N CYS A 140 -17.78 9.53 6.56
CA CYS A 140 -16.81 9.96 5.56
C CYS A 140 -17.26 11.18 4.76
N LEU A 141 -16.31 12.08 4.50
CA LEU A 141 -16.41 13.11 3.47
C LEU A 141 -15.48 12.74 2.33
N ILE A 142 -16.01 12.65 1.11
CA ILE A 142 -15.19 12.33 -0.06
C ILE A 142 -14.73 13.61 -0.74
N GLN A 143 -13.41 13.75 -0.87
CA GLN A 143 -12.77 14.77 -1.66
C GLN A 143 -12.09 14.13 -2.87
N ARG A 144 -12.18 14.78 -4.03
CA ARG A 144 -11.39 14.39 -5.20
C ARG A 144 -9.95 14.91 -5.06
N CYS A 145 -8.99 14.06 -5.36
CA CYS A 145 -7.57 14.41 -5.34
C CYS A 145 -7.28 15.46 -6.41
N ASN A 146 -6.82 16.64 -5.97
CA ASN A 146 -6.47 17.74 -6.87
C ASN A 146 -5.25 17.42 -7.73
N TRP A 147 -4.31 16.60 -7.25
CA TRP A 147 -3.15 16.17 -8.02
C TRP A 147 -3.56 15.38 -9.27
N HIS A 148 -4.31 14.29 -9.09
CA HIS A 148 -4.82 13.50 -10.22
C HIS A 148 -5.72 14.32 -11.15
N LYS A 149 -6.54 15.22 -10.59
CA LYS A 149 -7.37 16.09 -11.43
C LYS A 149 -6.52 17.04 -12.27
N ARG A 150 -5.43 17.59 -11.73
CA ARG A 150 -4.48 18.43 -12.48
C ARG A 150 -3.78 17.65 -13.57
N GLU A 151 -3.22 16.48 -13.24
CA GLU A 151 -2.59 15.60 -14.23
C GLU A 151 -3.53 15.33 -15.40
N ASN A 152 -4.77 14.90 -15.13
CA ASN A 152 -5.78 14.64 -16.17
C ASN A 152 -6.17 15.86 -17.04
N VAL A 153 -5.82 17.08 -16.63
CA VAL A 153 -6.13 18.30 -17.40
C VAL A 153 -4.93 18.76 -18.22
N VAL A 154 -3.71 18.51 -17.73
CA VAL A 154 -2.47 18.97 -18.39
C VAL A 154 -1.82 17.90 -19.28
N SER A 155 -2.28 16.65 -19.19
CA SER A 155 -1.93 15.55 -20.09
C SER A 155 -2.87 15.45 -21.28
#